data_AF-A0A6C0CLB0-F1
#
_entry.id   AF-A0A6C0CLB0-F1
#
_cell.length_a   1.000
_cell.length_b   1.000
_cell.length_c   1.000
_cell.angle_alpha   90.00
_cell.angle_beta   90.00
_cell.angle_gamma   90.00
#
_symmetry.space_group_name_H-M   'P 1'
#
loop_
_entity.id
_entity.type
_entity.pdbx_description
1 polymer ?
#
loop_
_entity_poly.entity_id
_entity_poly.type
_entity_poly.pdbx_seq_one_letter_code
_entity_poly.pdbx_strand_id
1 'polypeptide(L)'
;MVNSKFKLALVILWNENIHGHSPENQYPDKEILSKYFVNDSSISINEFYDKDNYRYIGRYLKSMVDSISEKINNNMLDDYYSSIFINLLNKNIIGLQIIQPIEIDDYSMCIIKTHWIRLIQRRWREIKKKRIKAKKNIFNLRHREIYGKFPQSCNIPFKLGI
;
A
#
# COMPACT_ATOMS: atom_id res chain seq x y z
N MET A 1 9.67 0.49 23.67
CA MET A 1 9.20 0.53 22.26
C MET A 1 8.61 1.92 22.01
N VAL A 2 8.96 2.57 20.90
CA VAL A 2 8.33 3.85 20.52
C VAL A 2 6.89 3.54 20.13
N ASN A 3 5.93 4.05 20.90
CA ASN A 3 4.51 3.82 20.64
C ASN A 3 4.10 4.67 19.43
N SER A 4 4.25 4.11 18.24
CA SER A 4 3.88 4.76 16.98
C SER A 4 2.36 4.78 16.85
N LYS A 5 1.78 5.93 16.51
CA LYS A 5 0.36 6.05 16.14
C LYS A 5 0.00 5.31 14.85
N PHE A 6 1.00 4.85 14.09
CA PHE A 6 0.82 4.10 12.86
C PHE A 6 1.05 2.61 13.09
N LYS A 7 0.20 1.79 12.47
CA LYS A 7 0.28 0.32 12.48
C LYS A 7 0.49 -0.21 11.06
N LEU A 8 1.05 -1.40 10.94
CA LEU A 8 1.02 -2.16 9.71
C LEU A 8 -0.23 -3.05 9.75
N ALA A 9 -1.03 -3.05 8.70
CA ALA A 9 -2.27 -3.81 8.68
C ALA A 9 -2.66 -4.26 7.27
N LEU A 10 -3.47 -5.30 7.20
CA LEU A 10 -4.24 -5.63 6.02
C LEU A 10 -5.51 -4.79 6.01
N VAL A 11 -5.79 -4.18 4.86
CA VAL A 11 -6.96 -3.32 4.70
C VAL A 11 -7.80 -3.71 3.50
N ILE A 12 -9.09 -3.48 3.65
CA ILE A 12 -10.11 -3.69 2.63
C ILE A 12 -11.10 -2.53 2.69
N LEU A 13 -11.68 -2.15 1.54
CA LEU A 13 -12.75 -1.16 1.53
C LEU A 13 -13.99 -1.75 2.20
N TRP A 14 -14.66 -0.98 3.06
CA TRP A 14 -15.91 -1.42 3.64
C TRP A 14 -16.98 -1.62 2.55
N ASN A 15 -17.75 -2.70 2.67
CA ASN A 15 -18.89 -3.01 1.82
C ASN A 15 -19.81 -3.99 2.55
N GLU A 16 -21.13 -3.76 2.50
CA GLU A 16 -22.12 -4.56 3.22
C GLU A 16 -22.15 -6.04 2.78
N ASN A 17 -21.91 -6.33 1.51
CA ASN A 17 -21.87 -7.70 0.98
C ASN A 17 -20.59 -8.47 1.37
N ILE A 18 -19.62 -7.77 1.97
CA ILE A 18 -18.35 -8.35 2.45
C ILE A 18 -18.31 -8.40 3.98
N HIS A 19 -18.71 -7.31 4.64
CA HIS A 19 -18.55 -7.12 6.09
C HIS A 19 -19.86 -7.27 6.87
N GLY A 20 -20.99 -7.47 6.18
CA GLY A 20 -22.32 -7.48 6.77
C GLY A 20 -22.93 -6.09 6.87
N HIS A 21 -24.22 -6.06 7.24
CA HIS A 21 -24.93 -4.81 7.43
C HIS A 21 -24.47 -4.10 8.70
N SER A 22 -24.27 -2.80 8.56
CA SER A 22 -24.14 -1.89 9.69
C SER A 22 -25.46 -1.85 10.47
N PRO A 23 -25.45 -1.88 11.82
CA PRO A 23 -26.61 -1.53 12.62
C PRO A 23 -27.12 -0.14 12.22
N GLU A 24 -28.44 0.01 12.08
CA GLU A 24 -29.03 1.30 11.76
C GLU A 24 -28.61 2.35 12.82
N ASN A 25 -28.18 3.53 12.35
CA ASN A 25 -27.73 4.70 13.14
C ASN A 25 -26.29 4.69 13.69
N GLN A 26 -25.47 3.64 13.52
CA GLN A 26 -24.08 3.65 13.98
C GLN A 26 -23.07 4.18 12.95
N TYR A 27 -23.46 4.22 11.68
CA TYR A 27 -22.53 4.55 10.61
C TYR A 27 -23.00 5.67 9.70
N PRO A 28 -22.05 6.40 9.10
CA PRO A 28 -22.35 7.35 8.05
C PRO A 28 -23.03 6.69 6.85
N ASP A 29 -23.72 7.50 6.05
CA ASP A 29 -24.37 7.06 4.82
C ASP A 29 -23.41 6.36 3.83
N LYS A 30 -23.93 5.54 2.91
CA LYS A 30 -23.13 4.65 2.02
C LYS A 30 -21.97 5.36 1.30
N GLU A 31 -22.20 6.60 0.86
CA GLU A 31 -21.17 7.41 0.19
C GLU A 31 -19.99 7.76 1.11
N ILE A 32 -20.25 8.01 2.39
CA ILE A 32 -19.22 8.34 3.37
C ILE A 32 -18.43 7.08 3.72
N LEU A 33 -19.08 5.93 3.90
CA LEU A 33 -18.43 4.63 4.17
C LEU A 33 -17.46 4.20 3.07
N SER A 34 -17.73 4.54 1.81
CA SER A 34 -16.83 4.29 0.67
C SER A 34 -15.46 4.99 0.78
N LYS A 35 -15.30 5.90 1.75
CA LYS A 35 -14.05 6.62 2.02
C LYS A 35 -13.20 5.95 3.11
N TYR A 36 -13.73 4.95 3.80
CA TYR A 36 -13.07 4.27 4.93
C TYR A 36 -12.60 2.88 4.55
N PHE A 37 -11.45 2.50 5.10
CA PHE A 37 -10.91 1.14 5.01
C PHE A 37 -11.09 0.44 6.35
N VAL A 38 -11.53 -0.81 6.31
CA VAL A 38 -11.54 -1.70 7.48
C VAL A 38 -10.13 -2.20 7.71
N ASN A 39 -9.69 -2.12 8.97
CA ASN A 39 -8.47 -2.74 9.45
C ASN A 39 -8.81 -4.21 9.80
N ASP A 40 -8.51 -5.10 8.87
CA ASP A 40 -8.88 -6.51 8.97
C ASP A 40 -7.94 -7.27 9.92
N SER A 41 -6.64 -7.00 9.83
CA SER A 41 -5.65 -7.59 10.73
C SER A 41 -4.44 -6.69 10.90
N SER A 42 -4.16 -6.31 12.15
CA SER A 42 -2.94 -5.57 12.49
C SER A 42 -1.76 -6.54 12.63
N ILE A 43 -0.65 -6.21 11.97
CA ILE A 43 0.56 -7.02 11.95
C ILE A 43 1.59 -6.33 12.85
N SER A 44 2.09 -7.07 13.84
CA SER A 44 3.16 -6.56 14.69
C SER A 44 4.49 -6.53 13.94
N ILE A 45 5.43 -5.69 14.40
CA ILE A 45 6.76 -5.62 13.78
C ILE A 45 7.49 -6.97 13.83
N ASN A 46 7.28 -7.74 14.91
CA ASN A 46 7.89 -9.05 15.10
C ASN A 46 7.31 -10.07 14.11
N GLU A 47 5.99 -10.08 13.94
CA GLU A 47 5.33 -10.92 12.91
C GLU A 47 5.82 -10.59 11.51
N PHE A 48 6.04 -9.31 11.20
CA PHE A 48 6.48 -8.90 9.87
C PHE A 48 7.87 -9.43 9.49
N TYR A 49 8.81 -9.47 10.44
CA TYR A 49 10.18 -9.93 10.18
C TYR A 49 10.36 -11.45 10.32
N ASP A 50 9.36 -12.16 10.83
CA ASP A 50 9.35 -13.60 10.87
C ASP A 50 8.99 -14.20 9.49
N LYS A 51 9.87 -15.05 8.97
CA LYS A 51 9.75 -15.64 7.63
C LYS A 51 8.52 -16.54 7.49
N ASP A 52 8.14 -17.25 8.55
CA ASP A 52 6.99 -18.16 8.49
C ASP A 52 5.68 -17.36 8.49
N ASN A 53 5.62 -16.27 9.26
CA ASN A 53 4.49 -15.34 9.28
C ASN A 53 4.35 -14.57 7.96
N TYR A 54 5.44 -14.20 7.29
CA TYR A 54 5.36 -13.54 5.98
C TYR A 54 4.64 -14.40 4.93
N ARG A 55 4.88 -15.72 4.90
CA ARG A 55 4.17 -16.63 4.00
C ARG A 55 2.68 -16.71 4.32
N TYR A 56 2.34 -16.74 5.61
CA TYR A 56 0.96 -16.73 6.06
C TYR A 56 0.22 -15.45 5.62
N ILE A 57 0.81 -14.27 5.88
CA ILE A 57 0.27 -12.97 5.46
C ILE A 57 0.05 -12.94 3.94
N GLY A 58 1.02 -13.44 3.16
CA GLY A 58 0.90 -13.51 1.71
C GLY A 58 -0.25 -14.41 1.22
N ARG A 59 -0.45 -15.57 1.86
CA ARG A 59 -1.57 -16.48 1.54
C ARG A 59 -2.91 -15.86 1.92
N TYR A 60 -3.00 -15.23 3.08
CA TYR A 60 -4.21 -14.58 3.54
C TYR A 60 -4.59 -13.41 2.62
N LEU A 61 -3.63 -12.56 2.25
CA LEU A 61 -3.84 -11.49 1.27
C LEU A 61 -4.32 -12.01 -0.08
N LYS A 62 -3.74 -13.12 -0.56
CA LYS A 62 -4.19 -13.77 -1.79
C LYS A 62 -5.64 -14.26 -1.67
N SER A 63 -5.97 -14.96 -0.59
CA SER A 63 -7.33 -15.44 -0.32
C SER A 63 -8.35 -14.31 -0.29
N MET A 64 -8.01 -13.18 0.34
CA MET A 64 -8.86 -11.98 0.37
C MET A 64 -9.09 -11.42 -1.03
N VAL A 65 -8.02 -11.27 -1.83
CA VAL A 65 -8.12 -10.77 -3.21
C VAL A 65 -8.94 -11.70 -4.11
N ASP A 66 -8.73 -13.02 -3.98
CA ASP A 66 -9.46 -14.02 -4.75
C ASP A 66 -10.97 -13.98 -4.39
N SER A 67 -11.32 -13.86 -3.11
CA SER A 67 -12.71 -13.74 -2.65
C SER A 67 -13.41 -12.48 -3.17
N ILE A 68 -12.73 -11.32 -3.17
CA ILE A 68 -13.27 -10.09 -3.74
C ILE A 68 -13.49 -10.25 -5.25
N SER A 69 -12.51 -10.83 -5.94
CA SER A 69 -12.57 -11.03 -7.39
C SER A 69 -13.72 -11.97 -7.78
N GLU A 70 -13.95 -13.03 -7.00
CA GLU A 70 -15.09 -13.94 -7.17
C GLU A 70 -16.42 -13.21 -6.97
N LYS A 71 -16.57 -12.41 -5.91
CA LYS A 71 -17.78 -11.60 -5.68
C LYS A 71 -18.07 -10.64 -6.82
N ILE A 72 -17.04 -10.02 -7.42
CA ILE A 72 -17.18 -9.16 -8.60
C ILE A 72 -17.65 -9.98 -9.81
N ASN A 73 -16.97 -11.09 -10.12
CA ASN A 73 -17.30 -11.92 -11.28
C ASN A 73 -18.70 -12.53 -11.21
N ASN A 74 -19.18 -12.80 -10.01
CA ASN A 74 -20.53 -13.33 -9.75
C ASN A 74 -21.59 -12.23 -9.62
N ASN A 75 -21.26 -10.96 -9.92
CA ASN A 75 -22.15 -9.79 -9.77
C ASN A 75 -22.79 -9.68 -8.37
N MET A 76 -22.06 -10.11 -7.33
CA MET A 76 -22.51 -9.97 -5.93
C MET A 76 -22.22 -8.58 -5.36
N LEU A 77 -21.55 -7.73 -6.12
CA LEU A 77 -21.38 -6.31 -5.86
C LEU A 77 -22.09 -5.56 -6.98
N ASP A 78 -22.80 -4.47 -6.65
CA ASP A 78 -23.38 -3.62 -7.69
C ASP A 78 -22.30 -3.05 -8.62
N ASP A 79 -22.72 -2.54 -9.79
CA ASP A 79 -21.80 -2.04 -10.82
C ASP A 79 -20.89 -0.91 -10.29
N TYR A 80 -21.42 -0.09 -9.38
CA TYR A 80 -20.69 1.00 -8.75
C TYR A 80 -19.53 0.46 -7.92
N TYR A 81 -19.78 -0.44 -6.96
CA TYR A 81 -18.75 -1.04 -6.12
C TYR A 81 -17.81 -1.94 -6.92
N SER A 82 -18.31 -2.70 -7.88
CA SER A 82 -17.48 -3.54 -8.75
C SER A 82 -16.36 -2.72 -9.42
N SER A 83 -16.71 -1.57 -9.99
CA SER A 83 -15.73 -0.66 -10.61
C SER A 83 -14.70 -0.11 -9.61
N ILE A 84 -15.12 0.18 -8.38
CA ILE A 84 -14.25 0.69 -7.31
C ILE A 84 -13.28 -0.41 -6.86
N PHE A 85 -13.77 -1.61 -6.53
CA PHE A 85 -12.92 -2.70 -6.08
C PHE A 85 -11.90 -3.12 -7.14
N ILE A 86 -12.30 -3.20 -8.42
CA ILE A 86 -11.35 -3.43 -9.54
C ILE A 86 -10.23 -2.39 -9.52
N ASN A 87 -10.58 -1.10 -9.39
CA ASN A 87 -9.59 -0.02 -9.33
C ASN A 87 -8.67 -0.13 -8.10
N LEU A 88 -9.21 -0.50 -6.94
CA LEU A 88 -8.44 -0.66 -5.70
C LEU A 88 -7.49 -1.85 -5.76
N LEU A 89 -7.92 -2.98 -6.35
CA LEU A 89 -7.10 -4.16 -6.61
C LEU A 89 -5.95 -3.82 -7.57
N ASN A 90 -6.26 -3.20 -8.71
CA ASN A 90 -5.26 -2.80 -9.72
C ASN A 90 -4.20 -1.82 -9.15
N LYS A 91 -4.59 -0.96 -8.22
CA LYS A 91 -3.69 -0.01 -7.55
C LYS A 91 -2.97 -0.61 -6.32
N ASN A 92 -3.19 -1.89 -6.01
CA ASN A 92 -2.70 -2.55 -4.81
C ASN A 92 -2.99 -1.72 -3.55
N ILE A 93 -4.20 -1.18 -3.44
CA ILE A 93 -4.65 -0.42 -2.27
C ILE A 93 -5.23 -1.39 -1.22
N ILE A 94 -6.00 -2.37 -1.66
CA ILE A 94 -6.40 -3.50 -0.81
C ILE A 94 -5.17 -4.36 -0.54
N GLY A 95 -4.96 -4.75 0.72
CA GLY A 95 -3.81 -5.52 1.16
C GLY A 95 -2.96 -4.81 2.22
N LEU A 96 -1.66 -5.11 2.26
CA LEU A 96 -0.76 -4.64 3.32
C LEU A 96 -0.46 -3.13 3.20
N GLN A 97 -0.87 -2.37 4.21
CA GLN A 97 -0.70 -0.92 4.28
C GLN A 97 -0.16 -0.46 5.64
N ILE A 98 0.52 0.68 5.63
CA ILE A 98 0.74 1.47 6.84
C ILE A 98 -0.48 2.33 7.05
N ILE A 99 -1.09 2.19 8.22
CA ILE A 99 -2.36 2.80 8.56
C ILE A 99 -2.26 3.67 9.81
N GLN A 100 -3.17 4.62 9.92
CA GLN A 100 -3.57 5.20 11.18
C GLN A 100 -4.91 4.57 11.58
N PRO A 101 -4.97 3.71 12.61
CA PRO A 101 -6.21 3.09 13.05
C PRO A 101 -7.17 4.13 13.63
N ILE A 102 -8.46 3.89 13.46
CA ILE A 102 -9.57 4.65 14.02
C ILE A 102 -10.56 3.62 14.55
N GLU A 103 -10.83 3.67 15.85
CA GLU A 103 -11.84 2.82 16.48
C GLU A 103 -13.13 3.65 16.58
N ILE A 104 -14.23 3.10 16.07
CA ILE A 104 -15.57 3.70 16.13
C ILE A 104 -16.48 2.61 16.66
N ASP A 105 -16.93 2.75 17.91
CA ASP A 105 -17.71 1.73 18.63
C ASP A 105 -17.06 0.34 18.51
N ASP A 106 -17.76 -0.63 17.92
CA ASP A 106 -17.29 -2.01 17.73
C ASP A 106 -16.45 -2.21 16.44
N TYR A 107 -16.10 -1.13 15.74
CA TYR A 107 -15.48 -1.20 14.42
C TYR A 107 -14.05 -0.67 14.37
N SER A 108 -13.18 -1.44 13.72
CA SER A 108 -11.80 -1.05 13.44
C SER A 108 -11.69 -0.51 12.02
N MET A 109 -11.70 0.81 11.89
CA MET A 109 -11.44 1.52 10.64
C MET A 109 -10.01 2.04 10.57
N CYS A 110 -9.61 2.56 9.41
CA CYS A 110 -8.33 3.19 9.27
C CYS A 110 -8.21 4.19 8.13
N ILE A 111 -7.22 5.07 8.25
CA ILE A 111 -6.73 5.93 7.16
C ILE A 111 -5.41 5.35 6.64
N ILE A 112 -5.37 5.08 5.33
CA ILE A 112 -4.15 4.63 4.65
C ILE A 112 -3.12 5.77 4.61
N LYS A 113 -1.92 5.52 5.13
CA LYS A 113 -0.78 6.47 5.10
C LYS A 113 0.31 6.07 4.10
N THR A 114 0.22 4.89 3.50
CA THR A 114 1.19 4.38 2.52
C THR A 114 1.29 5.23 1.26
N HIS A 115 0.26 6.02 0.91
CA HIS A 115 0.24 6.80 -0.34
C HIS A 115 1.45 7.72 -0.49
N TRP A 116 1.78 8.52 0.54
CA TRP A 116 2.91 9.45 0.51
C TRP A 116 4.26 8.71 0.40
N ILE A 117 4.39 7.58 1.09
CA ILE A 117 5.58 6.74 1.04
C ILE A 117 5.77 6.19 -0.39
N ARG A 118 4.69 5.76 -1.07
CA ARG A 118 4.76 5.29 -2.46
C ARG A 118 5.26 6.37 -3.42
N LEU A 119 4.85 7.63 -3.24
CA LEU A 119 5.32 8.75 -4.05
C LEU A 119 6.83 8.98 -3.86
N ILE A 120 7.29 9.01 -2.61
CA ILE A 120 8.72 9.12 -2.27
C ILE A 120 9.50 7.95 -2.89
N GLN A 121 9.03 6.72 -2.69
CA GLN A 121 9.65 5.51 -3.23
C GLN A 121 9.70 5.49 -4.76
N ARG A 122 8.64 5.94 -5.45
CA ARG A 122 8.60 6.06 -6.91
C ARG A 122 9.67 7.04 -7.39
N ARG A 123 9.73 8.23 -6.78
CA ARG A 123 10.73 9.25 -7.12
C ARG A 123 12.16 8.75 -6.86
N TRP A 124 12.37 8.06 -5.75
CA TRP A 124 13.67 7.49 -5.39
C TRP A 124 14.12 6.43 -6.40
N ARG A 125 13.22 5.52 -6.80
CA ARG A 125 13.50 4.50 -7.83
C ARG A 125 13.88 5.14 -9.17
N GLU A 126 13.18 6.19 -9.59
CA GLU A 126 13.52 6.94 -10.82
C GLU A 126 14.93 7.55 -10.75
N ILE A 127 15.27 8.20 -9.64
CA ILE A 127 16.61 8.78 -9.46
C ILE A 127 17.67 7.69 -9.42
N LYS A 128 17.42 6.57 -8.72
CA LYS A 128 18.31 5.41 -8.70
C LYS A 128 18.54 4.88 -10.11
N LYS A 129 17.49 4.73 -10.92
CA LYS A 129 17.57 4.29 -12.33
C LYS A 129 18.43 5.25 -13.16
N LYS A 130 18.24 6.57 -13.01
CA LYS A 130 19.06 7.59 -13.69
C LYS A 130 20.53 7.51 -13.29
N ARG A 131 20.82 7.40 -11.99
CA ARG A 131 22.20 7.23 -11.48
C ARG A 131 22.86 5.97 -12.05
N ILE A 132 22.16 4.84 -12.05
CA ILE A 132 22.69 3.58 -12.61
C ILE A 132 22.95 3.74 -14.11
N LYS A 133 22.01 4.33 -14.88
CA LYS A 133 22.20 4.57 -16.32
C LYS A 133 23.41 5.48 -16.58
N ALA A 134 23.58 6.55 -15.80
CA ALA A 134 24.74 7.43 -15.92
C ALA A 134 26.05 6.69 -15.60
N LYS A 135 26.10 5.89 -14.53
CA LYS A 135 27.29 5.12 -14.15
C LYS A 135 27.66 4.02 -15.13
N LYS A 136 26.69 3.52 -15.92
CA LYS A 136 26.94 2.52 -16.98
C LYS A 136 27.46 3.12 -18.29
N ASN A 137 27.47 4.45 -18.43
CA ASN A 137 27.98 5.11 -19.62
C ASN A 137 29.51 4.93 -19.71
N ILE A 138 30.01 4.54 -20.90
CA ILE A 138 31.42 4.26 -21.15
C ILE A 138 32.34 5.44 -20.81
N PHE A 139 31.93 6.68 -21.13
CA PHE A 139 32.71 7.88 -20.82
C PHE A 139 32.83 8.11 -19.31
N ASN A 140 31.76 7.84 -18.56
CA ASN A 140 31.75 8.00 -17.12
C ASN A 140 32.54 6.88 -16.41
N LEU A 141 32.57 5.68 -16.99
CA LEU A 141 33.42 4.58 -16.53
C LEU A 141 34.90 4.92 -16.74
N ARG A 142 35.27 5.39 -17.94
CA ARG A 142 36.63 5.83 -18.25
C ARG A 142 37.08 6.98 -17.34
N HIS A 143 36.20 7.95 -17.07
CA HIS A 143 36.49 9.01 -16.10
C HIS A 143 36.78 8.43 -14.71
N ARG A 144 36.01 7.44 -14.25
CA ARG A 144 36.26 6.79 -12.96
C ARG A 144 37.59 6.05 -12.94
N GLU A 145 37.98 5.42 -14.05
CA GLU A 145 39.27 4.75 -14.19
C GLU A 145 40.44 5.74 -14.06
N ILE A 146 40.34 6.89 -14.74
CA ILE A 146 41.42 7.91 -14.75
C ILE A 146 41.50 8.66 -13.41
N TYR A 147 40.36 9.08 -12.84
CA TYR A 147 40.32 10.00 -11.70
C TYR A 147 39.92 9.33 -10.37
N GLY A 148 39.71 8.01 -10.35
CA GLY A 148 39.28 7.23 -9.18
C GLY A 148 37.83 7.43 -8.75
N LYS A 149 37.08 8.35 -9.37
CA LYS A 149 35.69 8.69 -8.99
C LYS A 149 34.80 8.93 -10.21
N PHE A 150 33.50 8.62 -10.07
CA PHE A 150 32.51 8.96 -11.08
C PHE A 150 32.36 10.49 -11.22
N PRO A 151 32.01 11.00 -12.42
CA PRO A 151 31.70 12.40 -12.62
C PRO A 151 30.52 12.87 -11.75
N GLN A 152 30.48 14.17 -11.44
CA GLN A 152 29.38 14.80 -10.68
C GLN A 152 28.00 14.51 -11.29
N SER A 153 27.93 14.43 -12.63
CA SER A 153 26.70 14.11 -13.38
C SER A 153 26.08 12.74 -13.01
N CYS A 154 26.87 11.81 -12.48
CA CYS A 154 26.39 10.51 -12.00
C CYS A 154 25.78 10.57 -10.58
N ASN A 155 26.04 11.63 -9.82
CA ASN A 155 25.64 11.80 -8.42
C ASN A 155 24.38 12.67 -8.30
N ILE A 156 23.36 12.38 -9.11
CA ILE A 156 22.10 13.13 -9.16
C ILE A 156 21.46 13.16 -7.76
N PRO A 157 21.32 14.30 -7.08
CA PRO A 157 20.75 14.35 -5.73
C PRO A 157 19.28 13.95 -5.72
N PHE A 158 18.82 13.36 -4.60
CA PHE A 158 17.40 13.13 -4.42
C PHE A 158 16.73 14.45 -4.04
N LYS A 159 15.74 14.85 -4.85
CA LYS A 159 14.88 16.00 -4.58
C LYS A 159 13.43 15.53 -4.71
N LEU A 160 12.66 15.76 -3.66
CA LEU A 160 11.23 15.45 -3.58
C LEU A 160 10.44 16.31 -4.58
N GLY A 161 10.86 17.57 -4.80
CA GLY A 161 10.22 18.46 -5.77
C GLY A 161 8.83 18.88 -5.32
N ILE A 162 8.62 18.98 -4.01
CA ILE A 162 7.46 19.60 -3.35
C ILE A 162 7.91 20.99 -2.92
#